data_AF-A0A433SAD1-F1
#
_entry.id   AF-A0A433SAD1-F1
#
_cell.length_a   1.000
_cell.length_b   1.000
_cell.length_c   1.000
_cell.angle_alpha   90.00
_cell.angle_beta   90.00
_cell.angle_gamma   90.00
#
_symmetry.space_group_name_H-M   'P 1'
#
loop_
_entity.id
_entity.type
_entity.pdbx_description
1 polymer ?
#
loop_
_entity_poly.entity_id
_entity_poly.type
_entity_poly.pdbx_seq_one_letter_code
_entity_poly.pdbx_strand_id
1 'polypeptide(L)'
;MTAPDEKHDMPGTAAQAFEPKPRQAATIHALTPSYLEDIRKHVHALNERDRYMRFGFQATDDQIDDYLDKIDFNRDDVFGVLDNDLNVVGVAHLAYGAENSSPRMAEFGVSVSAEARGQGLGGQLFAYAAQRARRRGIDQMFIHTLSKNVAMIKIVKKAGAEIFRDGGEIDAYLNLLTEPQVHMWMDMQAAAQDHAARMDYGIKVGLKFLKDMSAIGGKDKAIAMSKSNPNPDEGKPSDQ
;
A
#
# COMPACT_ATOMS: atom_id res chain seq x y z
N MET A 1 4.77 30.94 -58.56
CA MET A 1 5.50 31.33 -57.33
C MET A 1 4.99 30.44 -56.21
N THR A 2 5.78 29.42 -55.90
CA THR A 2 5.54 28.36 -54.90
C THR A 2 6.07 28.81 -53.55
N ALA A 3 5.26 28.70 -52.50
CA ALA A 3 5.74 28.68 -51.12
C ALA A 3 5.63 27.23 -50.60
N PRO A 4 6.68 26.67 -49.97
CA PRO A 4 6.67 25.28 -49.52
C PRO A 4 5.98 25.14 -48.15
N ASP A 5 5.23 24.05 -48.03
CA ASP A 5 4.83 23.42 -46.78
C ASP A 5 6.09 22.98 -46.00
N GLU A 6 6.41 23.65 -44.88
CA GLU A 6 7.29 23.09 -43.86
C GLU A 6 6.46 22.53 -42.72
N LYS A 7 6.17 21.23 -42.83
CA LYS A 7 5.73 20.40 -41.72
C LYS A 7 6.87 20.35 -40.69
N HIS A 8 6.62 20.87 -39.50
CA HIS A 8 7.46 20.55 -38.34
C HIS A 8 7.27 19.08 -37.97
N ASP A 9 8.21 18.27 -38.43
CA ASP A 9 8.38 16.87 -38.07
C ASP A 9 8.92 16.81 -36.64
N MET A 10 8.03 16.65 -35.67
CA MET A 10 8.41 16.34 -34.28
C MET A 10 8.60 14.82 -34.19
N PRO A 11 9.78 14.31 -33.82
CA PRO A 11 9.94 12.89 -33.57
C PRO A 11 9.17 12.53 -32.30
N GLY A 12 7.96 12.01 -32.50
CA GLY A 12 7.17 11.31 -31.48
C GLY A 12 7.94 10.08 -31.03
N THR A 13 8.83 10.26 -30.06
CA THR A 13 9.45 9.15 -29.36
C THR A 13 8.36 8.57 -28.47
N ALA A 14 7.72 7.49 -28.95
CA ALA A 14 6.78 6.71 -28.16
C ALA A 14 7.41 6.44 -26.80
N ALA A 15 6.80 7.00 -25.75
CA ALA A 15 7.21 6.76 -24.38
C ALA A 15 7.13 5.24 -24.15
N GLN A 16 8.30 4.62 -24.02
CA GLN A 16 8.39 3.19 -23.72
C GLN A 16 7.63 2.93 -22.42
N ALA A 17 6.68 2.00 -22.49
CA ALA A 17 5.83 1.61 -21.38
C ALA A 17 6.69 1.29 -20.15
N PHE A 18 6.52 2.10 -19.11
CA PHE A 18 7.23 1.90 -17.87
C PHE A 18 6.58 0.74 -17.10
N GLU A 19 7.19 -0.44 -17.13
CA GLU A 19 6.87 -1.54 -16.22
C GLU A 19 7.82 -1.51 -15.01
N PRO A 20 7.39 -1.05 -13.82
CA PRO A 20 8.09 -1.46 -12.62
C PRO A 20 7.73 -2.94 -12.39
N LYS A 21 8.66 -3.85 -12.60
CA LYS A 21 8.62 -5.11 -11.86
C LYS A 21 9.16 -4.83 -10.47
N PRO A 22 8.33 -4.59 -9.44
CA PRO A 22 8.82 -4.71 -8.08
C PRO A 22 9.43 -6.12 -7.95
N ARG A 23 10.48 -6.27 -7.14
CA ARG A 23 11.11 -7.58 -6.91
C ARG A 23 10.08 -8.63 -6.46
N GLN A 24 8.98 -8.17 -5.87
CA GLN A 24 7.76 -8.92 -5.59
C GLN A 24 6.55 -7.97 -5.60
N ALA A 25 5.45 -8.33 -6.27
CA ALA A 25 4.21 -7.56 -6.22
C ALA A 25 3.58 -7.68 -4.82
N ALA A 26 3.25 -6.56 -4.21
CA ALA A 26 2.59 -6.51 -2.92
C ALA A 26 1.09 -6.75 -3.10
N THR A 27 0.52 -7.50 -2.17
CA THR A 27 -0.92 -7.67 -2.08
C THR A 27 -1.52 -6.44 -1.37
N ILE A 28 -2.39 -5.73 -2.08
CA ILE A 28 -3.06 -4.52 -1.59
C ILE A 28 -4.49 -4.89 -1.21
N HIS A 29 -4.89 -4.51 0.00
CA HIS A 29 -6.18 -4.81 0.59
C HIS A 29 -7.01 -3.53 0.71
N ALA A 30 -8.30 -3.59 0.38
CA ALA A 30 -9.24 -2.54 0.80
C ALA A 30 -9.42 -2.62 2.33
N LEU A 31 -9.17 -1.51 3.02
CA LEU A 31 -9.31 -1.44 4.47
C LEU A 31 -10.70 -0.92 4.81
N THR A 32 -11.50 -1.78 5.42
CA THR A 32 -12.85 -1.48 5.93
C THR A 32 -12.77 -0.78 7.30
N PRO A 33 -13.89 -0.24 7.83
CA PRO A 33 -13.91 0.36 9.17
C PRO A 33 -13.33 -0.52 10.29
N SER A 34 -13.39 -1.84 10.14
CA SER A 34 -12.77 -2.79 11.09
C SER A 34 -11.24 -2.67 11.21
N TYR A 35 -10.56 -2.05 10.24
CA TYR A 35 -9.12 -1.81 10.27
C TYR A 35 -8.74 -0.45 10.87
N LEU A 36 -9.71 0.37 11.33
CA LEU A 36 -9.43 1.73 11.80
C LEU A 36 -8.35 1.75 12.91
N GLU A 37 -8.40 0.82 13.85
CA GLU A 37 -7.40 0.74 14.92
C GLU A 37 -6.02 0.30 14.41
N ASP A 38 -5.93 -0.53 13.38
CA ASP A 38 -4.65 -0.92 12.80
C ASP A 38 -4.05 0.21 11.94
N ILE A 39 -4.92 0.98 11.25
CA ILE A 39 -4.53 2.22 10.58
C ILE A 39 -4.03 3.23 11.61
N ARG A 40 -4.74 3.41 12.73
CA ARG A 40 -4.37 4.31 13.83
C ARG A 40 -2.99 3.96 14.37
N LYS A 41 -2.73 2.68 14.69
CA LYS A 41 -1.40 2.20 15.11
C LYS A 41 -0.32 2.53 14.07
N HIS A 42 -0.57 2.26 12.80
CA HIS A 42 0.40 2.53 11.72
C HIS A 42 0.73 4.03 11.60
N VAL A 43 -0.28 4.91 11.62
CA VAL A 43 -0.07 6.35 11.46
C VAL A 43 0.60 6.97 12.69
N HIS A 44 0.25 6.53 13.91
CA HIS A 44 0.91 6.99 15.13
C HIS A 44 2.36 6.54 15.23
N ALA A 45 2.70 5.36 14.69
CA ALA A 45 4.07 4.87 14.65
C ALA A 45 4.99 5.65 13.69
N LEU A 46 4.44 6.56 12.86
CA LEU A 46 5.25 7.43 12.01
C LEU A 46 6.03 8.43 12.87
N ASN A 47 7.33 8.56 12.61
CA ASN A 47 8.15 9.62 13.22
C ASN A 47 7.75 11.01 12.68
N GLU A 48 8.24 12.07 13.33
CA GLU A 48 7.96 13.46 12.97
C GLU A 48 8.20 13.79 11.48
N ARG A 49 9.30 13.27 10.92
CA ARG A 49 9.64 13.50 9.50
C ARG A 49 8.61 12.85 8.58
N ASP A 50 8.17 11.65 8.90
CA ASP A 50 7.23 10.90 8.07
C ASP A 50 5.81 11.45 8.19
N ARG A 51 5.42 11.92 9.38
CA ARG A 51 4.20 12.72 9.57
C ARG A 51 4.24 13.98 8.72
N TYR A 52 5.36 14.70 8.72
CA TYR A 52 5.54 15.89 7.88
C TYR A 52 5.41 15.57 6.38
N MET A 53 6.02 14.48 5.92
CA MET A 53 5.91 14.04 4.53
C MET A 53 4.50 13.57 4.13
N ARG A 54 3.72 13.06 5.09
CA ARG A 54 2.36 12.53 4.88
C ARG A 54 1.28 13.61 4.93
N PHE A 55 1.43 14.59 5.81
CA PHE A 55 0.39 15.57 6.12
C PHE A 55 0.74 16.99 5.65
N GLY A 56 1.98 17.24 5.23
CA GLY A 56 2.44 18.59 4.86
C GLY A 56 2.75 19.49 6.05
N PHE A 57 2.53 19.04 7.28
CA PHE A 57 2.89 19.70 8.54
C PHE A 57 3.31 18.68 9.60
N GLN A 58 3.98 19.13 10.66
CA GLN A 58 4.31 18.26 11.81
C GLN A 58 3.03 17.94 12.60
N ALA A 59 2.34 16.88 12.21
CA ALA A 59 1.09 16.48 12.82
C ALA A 59 1.30 15.92 14.24
N THR A 60 0.58 16.50 15.20
CA THR A 60 0.44 15.99 16.57
C THR A 60 -0.44 14.75 16.61
N ASP A 61 -0.40 14.01 17.72
CA ASP A 61 -1.25 12.83 17.91
C ASP A 61 -2.74 13.20 17.84
N ASP A 62 -3.15 14.28 18.49
CA ASP A 62 -4.53 14.78 18.45
C ASP A 62 -4.98 15.12 17.00
N GLN A 63 -4.12 15.75 16.21
CA GLN A 63 -4.42 16.06 14.80
C GLN A 63 -4.50 14.81 13.93
N ILE A 64 -3.71 13.78 14.24
CA ILE A 64 -3.79 12.47 13.57
C ILE A 64 -5.12 11.81 13.93
N ASP A 65 -5.50 11.80 15.20
CA ASP A 65 -6.75 11.21 15.66
C ASP A 65 -7.96 11.91 15.03
N ASP A 66 -7.97 13.25 15.04
CA ASP A 66 -8.97 14.06 14.36
C ASP A 66 -9.08 13.75 12.86
N TYR A 67 -7.94 13.53 12.20
CA TYR A 67 -7.90 13.17 10.79
C TYR A 67 -8.50 11.77 10.56
N LEU A 68 -8.10 10.78 11.37
CA LEU A 68 -8.57 9.40 11.26
C LEU A 68 -10.06 9.28 11.53
N ASP A 69 -10.57 10.01 12.53
CA ASP A 69 -11.98 10.02 12.89
C ASP A 69 -12.87 10.67 11.82
N LYS A 70 -12.29 11.50 10.95
CA LYS A 70 -12.98 12.14 9.81
C LYS A 70 -12.95 11.31 8.53
N ILE A 71 -12.25 10.18 8.50
CA ILE A 71 -12.26 9.29 7.33
C ILE A 71 -13.67 8.69 7.19
N ASP A 72 -14.36 9.04 6.10
CA ASP A 72 -15.66 8.50 5.77
C ASP A 72 -15.50 7.30 4.85
N PHE A 73 -15.47 6.09 5.41
CA PHE A 73 -15.31 4.84 4.64
C PHE A 73 -16.47 4.53 3.66
N ASN A 74 -17.58 5.27 3.70
CA ASN A 74 -18.63 5.13 2.70
C ASN A 74 -18.32 5.96 1.45
N ARG A 75 -17.66 7.10 1.64
CA ARG A 75 -17.27 8.03 0.56
C ARG A 75 -15.87 7.72 0.07
N ASP A 76 -14.91 7.70 0.98
CA ASP A 76 -13.48 7.59 0.73
C ASP A 76 -13.05 6.13 0.62
N ASP A 77 -11.97 5.89 -0.12
CA ASP A 77 -11.36 4.56 -0.22
C ASP A 77 -10.03 4.55 0.54
N VAL A 78 -9.83 3.53 1.37
CA VAL A 78 -8.57 3.30 2.09
C VAL A 78 -8.00 1.95 1.68
N PHE A 79 -6.70 1.92 1.38
CA PHE A 79 -5.96 0.72 0.99
C PHE A 79 -4.78 0.47 1.90
N GLY A 80 -4.44 -0.79 2.10
CA GLY A 80 -3.33 -1.20 2.95
C GLY A 80 -2.50 -2.33 2.39
N VAL A 81 -1.23 -2.37 2.81
CA VAL A 81 -0.36 -3.55 2.67
C VAL A 81 -0.15 -4.14 4.05
N LEU A 82 -0.35 -5.45 4.18
CA LEU A 82 -0.17 -6.20 5.42
C LEU A 82 1.13 -6.99 5.40
N ASP A 83 1.87 -6.99 6.50
CA ASP A 83 3.01 -7.89 6.70
C ASP A 83 2.56 -9.35 6.97
N ASN A 84 3.52 -10.21 7.32
CA ASN A 84 3.24 -11.62 7.61
C ASN A 84 2.50 -11.85 8.94
N ASP A 85 2.58 -10.90 9.87
CA ASP A 85 1.90 -10.95 11.18
C ASP A 85 0.54 -10.21 11.15
N LEU A 86 0.10 -9.80 9.95
CA LEU A 86 -1.12 -9.06 9.63
C LEU A 86 -1.13 -7.61 10.13
N ASN A 87 0.04 -7.02 10.39
CA ASN A 87 0.13 -5.60 10.71
C ASN A 87 0.07 -4.77 9.42
N VAL A 88 -0.61 -3.62 9.50
CA VAL A 88 -0.60 -2.63 8.43
C VAL A 88 0.78 -1.98 8.37
N VAL A 89 1.47 -2.12 7.24
CA VAL A 89 2.82 -1.56 7.01
C VAL A 89 2.83 -0.47 5.93
N GLY A 90 1.70 -0.25 5.26
CA GLY A 90 1.51 0.86 4.35
C GLY A 90 0.03 1.16 4.21
N VAL A 91 -0.32 2.44 4.13
CA VAL A 91 -1.69 2.93 3.99
C VAL A 91 -1.73 3.97 2.89
N ALA A 92 -2.70 3.83 1.99
CA ALA A 92 -3.13 4.89 1.07
C ALA A 92 -4.56 5.30 1.37
N HIS A 93 -4.81 6.59 1.41
CA HIS A 93 -6.14 7.19 1.52
C HIS A 93 -6.43 7.96 0.23
N LEU A 94 -7.59 7.67 -0.37
CA LEU A 94 -8.11 8.36 -1.53
C LEU A 94 -9.40 9.08 -1.13
N ALA A 95 -9.27 10.38 -0.85
CA ALA A 95 -10.38 11.23 -0.43
C ALA A 95 -11.07 11.85 -1.65
N TYR A 96 -12.37 11.65 -1.81
CA TYR A 96 -13.08 12.13 -2.97
C TYR A 96 -13.64 13.54 -2.75
N GLY A 97 -13.48 14.40 -3.75
CA GLY A 97 -14.13 15.71 -3.79
C GLY A 97 -15.64 15.60 -3.97
N ALA A 98 -16.33 16.74 -4.03
CA ALA A 98 -17.77 16.78 -4.22
C ALA A 98 -18.20 16.12 -5.54
N GLU A 99 -19.27 15.32 -5.53
CA GLU A 99 -19.73 14.54 -6.70
C GLU A 99 -20.06 15.41 -7.92
N ASN A 100 -20.50 16.65 -7.70
CA ASN A 100 -20.87 17.62 -8.75
C ASN A 100 -19.70 18.53 -9.18
N SER A 101 -18.46 18.22 -8.78
CA SER A 101 -17.28 18.95 -9.23
C SER A 101 -16.91 18.58 -10.66
N SER A 102 -16.38 19.56 -11.41
CA SER A 102 -15.81 19.37 -12.74
C SER A 102 -14.48 20.13 -12.81
N PRO A 103 -13.32 19.46 -12.94
CA PRO A 103 -13.17 18.00 -13.01
C PRO A 103 -13.57 17.32 -11.69
N ARG A 104 -13.98 16.04 -11.75
CA ARG A 104 -14.12 15.20 -10.55
C ARG A 104 -12.74 14.83 -10.05
N MET A 105 -12.47 15.15 -8.79
CA MET A 105 -11.14 15.02 -8.20
C MET A 105 -11.11 14.07 -7.01
N ALA A 106 -9.95 13.45 -6.81
CA ALA A 106 -9.63 12.73 -5.58
C ALA A 106 -8.24 13.12 -5.08
N GLU A 107 -8.10 13.38 -3.79
CA GLU A 107 -6.82 13.63 -3.13
C GLU A 107 -6.21 12.32 -2.66
N PHE A 108 -4.92 12.13 -2.96
CA PHE A 108 -4.18 10.92 -2.59
C PHE A 108 -3.13 11.22 -1.50
N GLY A 109 -3.26 10.52 -0.37
CA GLY A 109 -2.26 10.50 0.70
C GLY A 109 -1.73 9.08 0.93
N VAL A 110 -0.42 8.93 1.16
CA VAL A 110 0.19 7.61 1.42
C VAL A 110 1.27 7.67 2.49
N SER A 111 1.35 6.62 3.29
CA SER A 111 2.43 6.40 4.25
C SER A 111 2.88 4.93 4.22
N VAL A 112 4.16 4.69 4.48
CA VAL A 112 4.76 3.36 4.57
C VAL A 112 5.65 3.33 5.80
N SER A 113 5.55 2.27 6.59
CA SER A 113 6.36 2.08 7.80
C SER A 113 7.85 2.09 7.45
N ALA A 114 8.70 2.43 8.41
CA ALA A 114 10.14 2.55 8.17
C ALA A 114 10.75 1.22 7.67
N GLU A 115 10.29 0.11 8.26
CA GLU A 115 10.73 -1.26 8.02
C GLU A 115 10.32 -1.77 6.63
N ALA A 116 9.22 -1.24 6.08
CA ALA A 116 8.69 -1.67 4.78
C ALA A 116 9.13 -0.78 3.60
N ARG A 117 9.98 0.23 3.84
CA ARG A 117 10.54 1.10 2.79
C ARG A 117 11.58 0.41 1.93
N GLY A 118 11.89 1.03 0.80
CA GLY A 118 12.85 0.49 -0.18
C GLY A 118 12.28 -0.66 -1.04
N GLN A 119 11.08 -1.16 -0.74
CA GLN A 119 10.41 -2.25 -1.45
C GLN A 119 9.44 -1.75 -2.56
N GLY A 120 9.35 -0.44 -2.75
CA GLY A 120 8.48 0.16 -3.77
C GLY A 120 6.99 0.22 -3.41
N LEU A 121 6.61 -0.09 -2.16
CA LEU A 121 5.20 -0.15 -1.72
C LEU A 121 4.41 1.14 -1.98
N GLY A 122 5.00 2.32 -1.73
CA GLY A 122 4.33 3.60 -1.98
C GLY A 122 3.94 3.79 -3.45
N GLY A 123 4.78 3.32 -4.39
CA GLY A 123 4.46 3.35 -5.82
C GLY A 123 3.39 2.34 -6.22
N GLN A 124 3.37 1.17 -5.58
CA GLN A 124 2.34 0.15 -5.81
C GLN A 124 0.97 0.61 -5.29
N LEU A 125 0.94 1.19 -4.09
CA LEU A 125 -0.26 1.81 -3.51
C LEU A 125 -0.78 2.97 -4.36
N PHE A 126 0.11 3.83 -4.86
CA PHE A 126 -0.26 4.91 -5.79
C PHE A 126 -0.88 4.38 -7.08
N ALA A 127 -0.28 3.38 -7.71
CA ALA A 127 -0.79 2.80 -8.95
C ALA A 127 -2.17 2.16 -8.74
N TYR A 128 -2.34 1.41 -7.65
CA TYR A 128 -3.64 0.83 -7.28
C TYR A 128 -4.71 1.90 -7.05
N ALA A 129 -4.38 2.95 -6.30
CA ALA A 129 -5.30 4.05 -6.02
C ALA A 129 -5.70 4.81 -7.29
N ALA A 130 -4.76 5.09 -8.20
CA ALA A 130 -5.05 5.75 -9.47
C ALA A 130 -6.03 4.93 -10.33
N GLN A 131 -5.84 3.61 -10.39
CA GLN A 131 -6.77 2.72 -11.10
C GLN A 131 -8.15 2.69 -10.44
N ARG A 132 -8.20 2.63 -9.10
CA ARG A 132 -9.46 2.70 -8.37
C ARG A 132 -10.19 4.01 -8.65
N ALA A 133 -9.49 5.14 -8.55
CA ALA A 133 -10.03 6.48 -8.82
C ALA A 133 -10.66 6.51 -10.21
N ARG A 134 -9.93 6.03 -11.22
CA ARG A 134 -10.42 5.93 -12.60
C ARG A 134 -11.68 5.06 -12.72
N ARG A 135 -11.72 3.88 -12.07
CA ARG A 135 -12.92 3.01 -12.06
C ARG A 135 -14.13 3.67 -11.39
N ARG A 136 -13.91 4.57 -10.43
CA ARG A 136 -14.96 5.42 -9.84
C ARG A 136 -15.33 6.64 -10.70
N GLY A 137 -14.74 6.79 -11.88
CA GLY A 137 -15.00 7.92 -12.77
C GLY A 137 -14.33 9.22 -12.34
N ILE A 138 -13.27 9.17 -11.53
CA ILE A 138 -12.49 10.37 -11.22
C ILE A 138 -11.67 10.77 -12.44
N ASP A 139 -11.69 12.07 -12.74
CA ASP A 139 -11.03 12.63 -13.91
C ASP A 139 -9.57 12.95 -13.58
N GLN A 140 -9.30 13.42 -12.36
CA GLN A 140 -7.97 13.83 -11.93
C GLN A 140 -7.67 13.41 -10.48
N MET A 141 -6.47 12.88 -10.24
CA MET A 141 -5.96 12.63 -8.90
C MET A 141 -5.00 13.75 -8.51
N PHE A 142 -5.24 14.37 -7.36
CA PHE A 142 -4.44 15.44 -6.78
C PHE A 142 -3.51 14.89 -5.69
N ILE A 143 -2.26 15.36 -5.70
CA ILE A 143 -1.24 15.00 -4.72
C ILE A 143 -0.56 16.28 -4.27
N HIS A 144 -0.77 16.64 -3.01
CA HIS A 144 0.03 17.65 -2.34
C HIS A 144 1.26 17.01 -1.69
N THR A 145 2.45 17.54 -1.94
CA THR A 145 3.68 16.98 -1.36
C THR A 145 4.77 18.01 -1.14
N LEU A 146 5.62 17.78 -0.15
CA LEU A 146 6.78 18.64 0.08
C LEU A 146 7.81 18.49 -1.05
N SER A 147 8.48 19.58 -1.40
CA SER A 147 9.60 19.60 -2.37
C SER A 147 10.76 18.65 -2.01
N LYS A 148 10.88 18.31 -0.72
CA LYS A 148 11.87 17.37 -0.18
C LYS A 148 11.41 15.90 -0.21
N ASN A 149 10.16 15.62 -0.58
CA ASN A 149 9.63 14.26 -0.70
C ASN A 149 10.08 13.61 -2.02
N VAL A 150 11.37 13.32 -2.12
CA VAL A 150 11.99 12.76 -3.33
C VAL A 150 11.30 11.46 -3.78
N ALA A 151 10.79 10.66 -2.84
CA ALA A 151 10.09 9.43 -3.16
C ALA A 151 8.76 9.70 -3.87
N MET A 152 7.90 10.55 -3.32
CA MET A 152 6.63 10.91 -3.95
C MET A 152 6.84 11.63 -5.28
N ILE A 153 7.79 12.56 -5.34
CA ILE A 153 8.13 13.30 -6.58
C ILE A 153 8.51 12.32 -7.69
N LYS A 154 9.30 11.28 -7.39
CA LYS A 154 9.64 10.23 -8.38
C LYS A 154 8.41 9.44 -8.83
N ILE A 155 7.47 9.16 -7.94
CA ILE A 155 6.23 8.45 -8.25
C ILE A 155 5.37 9.29 -9.20
N VAL A 156 5.05 10.54 -8.83
CA VAL A 156 4.16 11.40 -9.64
C VAL A 156 4.79 11.79 -10.99
N LYS A 157 6.10 12.07 -11.03
CA LYS A 157 6.81 12.31 -12.31
C LYS A 157 6.72 11.13 -13.25
N LYS A 158 6.97 9.93 -12.74
CA LYS A 158 6.89 8.70 -13.52
C LYS A 158 5.47 8.44 -14.02
N ALA A 159 4.47 8.75 -13.21
CA ALA A 159 3.08 8.62 -13.59
C ALA A 159 2.64 9.63 -14.67
N GLY A 160 3.49 10.59 -15.03
CA GLY A 160 3.17 11.62 -16.01
C GLY A 160 2.28 12.73 -15.43
N ALA A 161 2.28 12.92 -14.11
CA ALA A 161 1.53 14.01 -13.49
C ALA A 161 2.10 15.38 -13.91
N GLU A 162 1.21 16.35 -14.08
CA GLU A 162 1.56 17.76 -14.19
C GLU A 162 2.00 18.26 -12.81
N ILE A 163 3.14 18.94 -12.74
CA ILE A 163 3.78 19.32 -11.46
C ILE A 163 3.95 20.82 -11.39
N PHE A 164 3.33 21.42 -10.38
CA PHE A 164 3.45 22.81 -10.03
C PHE A 164 4.29 22.93 -8.76
N ARG A 165 5.26 23.85 -8.76
CA ARG A 165 6.15 24.07 -7.63
C ARG A 165 5.89 25.46 -7.08
N ASP A 166 5.61 25.53 -5.79
CA ASP A 166 5.52 26.79 -5.06
C ASP A 166 6.34 26.70 -3.77
N GLY A 167 7.43 27.46 -3.72
CA GLY A 167 8.36 27.48 -2.60
C GLY A 167 8.80 26.08 -2.13
N GLY A 168 8.39 25.72 -0.92
CA GLY A 168 8.74 24.46 -0.26
C GLY A 168 7.86 23.27 -0.64
N GLU A 169 6.82 23.48 -1.44
CA GLU A 169 5.74 22.54 -1.73
C GLU A 169 5.63 22.25 -3.23
N ILE A 170 4.96 21.15 -3.52
CA ILE A 170 4.71 20.63 -4.85
C ILE A 170 3.28 20.12 -4.90
N ASP A 171 2.54 20.67 -5.85
CA ASP A 171 1.23 20.17 -6.24
C ASP A 171 1.37 19.38 -7.53
N ALA A 172 0.87 18.14 -7.52
CA ALA A 172 0.88 17.27 -8.68
C ALA A 172 -0.54 16.83 -9.04
N TYR A 173 -0.84 16.89 -10.33
CA TYR A 173 -2.15 16.52 -10.88
C TYR A 173 -1.97 15.42 -11.91
N LEU A 174 -2.51 14.24 -11.63
CA LEU A 174 -2.53 13.12 -12.55
C LEU A 174 -3.88 13.08 -13.28
N ASN A 175 -3.87 13.33 -14.59
CA ASN A 175 -5.05 13.15 -15.43
C ASN A 175 -5.31 11.65 -15.67
N LEU A 176 -6.48 11.17 -15.29
CA LEU A 176 -6.87 9.76 -15.39
C LEU A 176 -7.65 9.44 -16.68
N LEU A 177 -7.98 10.46 -17.48
CA LEU A 177 -8.78 10.36 -18.71
C LEU A 177 -7.94 10.25 -19.99
N THR A 178 -6.63 10.53 -19.95
CA THR A 178 -5.77 10.54 -21.15
C THR A 178 -5.13 9.17 -21.49
N GLU A 179 -5.49 8.64 -22.67
CA GLU A 179 -5.03 7.54 -23.57
C GLU A 179 -4.20 6.27 -23.13
N PRO A 180 -4.40 5.11 -23.81
CA PRO A 180 -4.22 3.69 -23.41
C PRO A 180 -2.84 3.13 -23.04
N GLN A 181 -1.71 3.79 -23.33
CA GLN A 181 -0.39 3.15 -23.17
C GLN A 181 -0.01 2.74 -21.74
N VAL A 182 -0.65 3.33 -20.72
CA VAL A 182 -0.41 3.02 -19.30
C VAL A 182 -1.32 1.88 -18.79
N HIS A 183 -2.29 1.42 -19.58
CA HIS A 183 -3.49 0.79 -19.03
C HIS A 183 -3.49 -0.74 -18.99
N MET A 184 -2.80 -1.43 -19.89
CA MET A 184 -2.91 -2.90 -19.96
C MET A 184 -2.34 -3.61 -18.72
N TRP A 185 -1.14 -3.22 -18.28
CA TRP A 185 -0.50 -3.83 -17.10
C TRP A 185 -1.18 -3.44 -15.79
N MET A 186 -1.75 -2.22 -15.74
CA MET A 186 -2.51 -1.70 -14.62
C MET A 186 -3.84 -2.44 -14.46
N ASP A 187 -4.61 -2.59 -15.54
CA ASP A 187 -5.89 -3.29 -15.53
C ASP A 187 -5.70 -4.79 -15.20
N MET A 188 -4.64 -5.43 -15.72
CA MET A 188 -4.27 -6.80 -15.35
C MET A 188 -3.83 -6.92 -13.89
N GLN A 189 -3.08 -5.94 -13.36
CA GLN A 189 -2.68 -5.93 -11.94
C GLN A 189 -3.88 -5.76 -11.02
N ALA A 190 -4.83 -4.86 -11.30
CA ALA A 190 -6.01 -4.68 -10.48
C ALA A 190 -6.86 -5.96 -10.38
N ALA A 191 -7.14 -6.60 -11.52
CA ALA A 191 -7.91 -7.84 -11.54
C ALA A 191 -7.21 -8.97 -10.78
N ALA A 192 -5.88 -9.07 -10.91
CA ALA A 192 -5.08 -10.02 -10.15
C ALA A 192 -5.03 -9.69 -8.65
N GLN A 193 -4.96 -8.41 -8.28
CA GLN A 193 -4.83 -7.95 -6.90
C GLN A 193 -6.10 -8.17 -6.08
N ASP A 194 -7.30 -7.93 -6.62
CA ASP A 194 -8.55 -8.13 -5.88
C ASP A 194 -8.79 -9.61 -5.52
N HIS A 195 -8.38 -10.53 -6.39
CA HIS A 195 -8.41 -11.98 -6.12
C HIS A 195 -7.27 -12.41 -5.19
N ALA A 196 -6.05 -11.88 -5.40
CA ALA A 196 -4.90 -12.17 -4.56
C ALA A 196 -5.10 -11.69 -3.11
N ALA A 197 -5.75 -10.54 -2.90
CA ALA A 197 -6.03 -9.98 -1.57
C ALA A 197 -6.81 -10.96 -0.69
N ARG A 198 -7.90 -11.53 -1.22
CA ARG A 198 -8.72 -12.49 -0.47
C ARG A 198 -7.95 -13.77 -0.12
N MET A 199 -7.12 -14.27 -1.04
CA MET A 199 -6.33 -15.47 -0.82
C MET A 199 -5.15 -15.24 0.13
N ASP A 200 -4.41 -14.15 -0.07
CA ASP A 200 -3.28 -13.73 0.78
C ASP A 200 -3.73 -13.54 2.23
N TYR A 201 -4.86 -12.86 2.44
CA TYR A 201 -5.42 -12.69 3.78
C TYR A 201 -5.74 -14.04 4.43
N GLY A 202 -6.44 -14.94 3.73
CA GLY A 202 -6.75 -16.27 4.25
C GLY A 202 -5.52 -17.11 4.59
N ILE A 203 -4.49 -17.07 3.73
CA ILE A 203 -3.21 -17.76 3.95
C ILE A 203 -2.48 -17.21 5.18
N LYS A 204 -2.37 -15.88 5.29
CA LYS A 204 -1.71 -15.22 6.43
C LYS A 204 -2.42 -15.47 7.75
N VAL A 205 -3.76 -15.46 7.76
CA VAL A 205 -4.56 -15.84 8.94
C VAL A 205 -4.26 -17.29 9.35
N GLY A 206 -4.25 -18.22 8.40
CA GLY A 206 -3.93 -19.62 8.67
C GLY A 206 -2.51 -19.83 9.20
N LEU A 207 -1.52 -19.18 8.60
CA LEU A 207 -0.12 -19.26 9.04
C LEU A 207 0.09 -18.65 10.43
N LYS A 208 -0.52 -17.50 10.70
CA LYS A 208 -0.45 -16.86 12.02
C LYS A 208 -1.08 -17.75 13.09
N PHE A 209 -2.25 -18.33 12.80
CA PHE A 209 -2.91 -19.28 13.70
C PHE A 209 -2.00 -20.49 14.03
N LEU A 210 -1.33 -21.08 13.03
CA LEU A 210 -0.38 -22.17 13.24
C LEU A 210 0.84 -21.74 14.06
N LYS A 211 1.37 -20.54 13.81
CA LYS A 211 2.49 -19.96 14.57
C LYS A 211 2.09 -19.74 16.03
N ASP A 212 0.93 -19.15 16.28
CA ASP A 212 0.39 -18.92 17.63
C ASP A 212 0.15 -20.24 18.37
N MET A 213 -0.42 -21.26 17.69
CA MET A 213 -0.56 -22.60 18.25
C MET A 213 0.78 -23.26 18.59
N SER A 214 1.81 -23.08 17.76
CA SER A 214 3.14 -23.61 18.05
C SER A 214 3.80 -22.91 19.23
N ALA A 215 3.53 -21.61 19.41
CA ALA A 215 4.01 -20.82 20.55
C ALA A 215 3.30 -21.19 21.86
N ILE A 216 2.01 -21.56 21.80
CA ILE A 216 1.23 -22.05 22.94
C ILE A 216 1.63 -23.50 23.28
N GLY A 217 1.77 -24.36 22.28
CA GLY A 217 2.13 -25.78 22.45
C GLY A 217 3.59 -26.05 22.82
N GLY A 218 4.45 -25.03 22.76
CA GLY A 218 5.87 -25.11 23.12
C GLY A 218 6.17 -25.12 24.62
N LYS A 219 5.19 -24.80 25.49
CA LYS A 219 5.39 -24.78 26.95
C LYS A 219 4.93 -26.06 27.68
N ASP A 220 4.03 -26.85 27.09
CA ASP A 220 3.42 -27.99 27.79
C ASP A 220 4.00 -29.36 27.42
N LYS A 221 4.93 -29.45 26.46
CA LYS A 221 5.58 -30.73 26.10
C LYS A 221 6.89 -31.05 26.84
N ALA A 222 7.39 -30.14 27.68
CA ALA A 222 8.64 -30.38 28.43
C ALA A 222 8.43 -31.05 29.80
N ILE A 223 7.20 -31.19 30.30
CA ILE A 223 6.93 -31.74 31.65
C ILE A 223 6.35 -33.16 31.65
N ALA A 224 5.88 -33.67 30.50
CA ALA A 224 5.21 -34.98 30.44
C ALA A 224 6.10 -36.17 30.02
N MET A 225 7.42 -36.00 29.81
CA MET A 225 8.32 -37.09 29.37
C MET A 225 9.48 -37.44 30.32
N SER A 226 9.56 -36.88 31.53
CA SER A 226 10.66 -37.17 32.48
C SER A 226 10.30 -38.05 33.69
N LYS A 227 9.09 -38.63 33.77
CA LYS A 227 8.70 -39.48 34.90
C LYS A 227 8.02 -40.77 34.47
N SER A 228 8.79 -41.67 33.87
CA SER A 228 8.50 -43.11 33.92
C SER A 228 9.76 -43.91 33.66
N ASN A 229 10.65 -43.95 34.66
CA ASN A 229 11.52 -45.11 34.82
C ASN A 229 11.68 -45.40 36.30
N PRO A 230 11.18 -46.54 36.76
CA PRO A 230 11.91 -47.33 37.72
C PRO A 230 12.25 -48.67 37.06
N ASN A 231 13.54 -48.87 36.82
CA ASN A 231 14.10 -50.22 36.84
C ASN A 231 13.92 -50.75 38.29
N PRO A 232 13.67 -52.04 38.46
CA PRO A 232 14.82 -52.80 38.93
C PRO A 232 15.01 -54.16 38.25
N ASP A 233 16.28 -54.48 38.30
CA ASP A 233 17.00 -55.70 38.02
C ASP A 233 16.42 -56.98 38.67
N GLU A 234 16.93 -58.10 38.15
CA GLU A 234 16.98 -59.46 38.72
C GLU A 234 15.87 -60.48 38.34
N GLY A 235 16.27 -61.50 37.56
CA GLY A 235 15.61 -62.82 37.58
C GLY A 235 15.60 -63.62 36.26
N LYS A 236 16.75 -64.11 35.78
CA LYS A 236 16.83 -65.33 34.96
C LYS A 236 16.93 -66.55 35.90
N PRO A 237 16.30 -67.71 35.59
CA PRO A 237 16.97 -68.79 34.83
C PRO A 237 16.03 -69.45 33.78
N SER A 238 16.47 -69.77 32.56
CA SER A 238 17.00 -71.06 32.03
C SER A 238 16.06 -72.27 32.08
N ASP A 239 16.01 -72.98 30.95
CA ASP A 239 15.34 -74.26 30.62
C ASP A 239 13.80 -74.20 30.50
N GLN A 240 13.12 -74.71 29.47
CA GLN A 240 13.39 -75.76 28.46
C GLN A 240 12.85 -75.38 27.07
#